data_AF-A0A9E5ZXS8-F1
#
_entry.id   AF-A0A9E5ZXS8-F1
#
_cell.length_a   1.000
_cell.length_b   1.000
_cell.length_c   1.000
_cell.angle_alpha   90.00
_cell.angle_beta   90.00
_cell.angle_gamma   90.00
#
_symmetry.space_group_name_H-M   'P 1'
#
loop_
_entity.id
_entity.type
_entity.pdbx_description
1 polymer ?
#
loop_
_entity_poly.entity_id
_entity_poly.type
_entity_poly.pdbx_seq_one_letter_code
_entity_poly.pdbx_strand_id
1 'polypeptide(L)'
;MHRLLALAAGLTLATSPLAQAQNSEPSETTKLALVAGYKALFTCSGYFTAGQTLPEIQSNELSGIYVDYRPLMNRVSNARIDEDNRSVQVEFDNSLPPRTAVWRPGIGCSTLPVGAAPDMTAWLPSFSNMPGMDEPDNSTALGDNVTLTDNTFALDLLGVPVSFAFDGSTYGQGTRTSAVIVLHKGQVVAEQYDRGIDRTTPQRTWSVAKSLTSTILGAAVYDGILGLDNEAIISDFNKGGDPRRTITLRHVLNMASGLESNDPGSRTDRLYFGGAAVADQLADRSLEAVPGTRFKYSNVDTLIGMRALREAMGNDSAYRTFPYTEVLQKIGARHTVLETDWNGDYISSSQVWMTARDMARLGQLYLQDGKWGGEQILSPNWIDYVTTPAPAQPEGEMGYAGSFWLMNNVDGVPSDTFAGFGNRGQYMVVVPSRDLVIVRRGFDVAGEPRFEIGNFVANVVGAFDAAEQARLAAEAAAAALEEEATN
;
A
#
# COMPACT_ATOMS: atom_id res chain seq x y z
N MET A 1 -4.05 84.70 -43.71
CA MET A 1 -3.26 84.02 -42.66
C MET A 1 -4.21 83.59 -41.55
N HIS A 2 -4.42 82.29 -41.36
CA HIS A 2 -4.41 81.55 -40.09
C HIS A 2 -5.03 80.18 -40.32
N ARG A 3 -4.16 79.16 -40.26
CA ARG A 3 -4.51 77.73 -40.21
C ARG A 3 -5.15 77.45 -38.85
N LEU A 4 -6.22 76.67 -38.80
CA LEU A 4 -6.67 76.03 -37.56
C LEU A 4 -6.63 74.53 -37.77
N LEU A 5 -5.70 73.91 -37.03
CA LEU A 5 -5.45 72.48 -36.96
C LEU A 5 -6.65 71.75 -36.33
N ALA A 6 -6.98 70.60 -36.91
CA ALA A 6 -7.79 69.58 -36.28
C ALA A 6 -7.01 68.94 -35.11
N LEU A 7 -7.55 69.00 -33.90
CA LEU A 7 -7.14 68.11 -32.80
C LEU A 7 -8.01 66.85 -32.87
N ALA A 8 -7.44 65.75 -33.35
CA ALA A 8 -7.95 64.41 -33.10
C ALA A 8 -7.49 64.00 -31.70
N ALA A 9 -8.40 63.98 -30.74
CA ALA A 9 -8.16 63.41 -29.43
C ALA A 9 -8.10 61.88 -29.57
N GLY A 10 -6.88 61.34 -29.63
CA GLY A 10 -6.64 59.91 -29.57
C GLY A 10 -7.00 59.39 -28.17
N LEU A 11 -8.11 58.65 -28.07
CA LEU A 11 -8.38 57.80 -26.92
C LEU A 11 -7.34 56.66 -26.94
N THR A 12 -6.21 56.85 -26.26
CA THR A 12 -5.34 55.74 -25.89
C THR A 12 -6.05 54.97 -24.78
N LEU A 13 -6.82 53.95 -25.16
CA LEU A 13 -7.20 52.88 -24.24
C LEU A 13 -5.90 52.28 -23.71
N ALA A 14 -5.51 52.67 -22.49
CA ALA A 14 -4.52 51.95 -21.72
C ALA A 14 -5.08 50.54 -21.52
N THR A 15 -4.58 49.59 -22.31
CA THR A 15 -4.76 48.17 -22.06
C THR A 15 -4.07 47.88 -20.74
N SER A 16 -4.82 47.91 -19.65
CA SER A 16 -4.40 47.34 -18.38
C SER A 16 -3.91 45.91 -18.65
N PRO A 17 -2.74 45.49 -18.12
CA PRO A 17 -2.28 44.11 -18.19
C PRO A 17 -3.10 43.30 -17.18
N LEU A 18 -4.40 43.20 -17.42
CA LEU A 18 -5.27 42.27 -16.70
C LEU A 18 -5.20 40.94 -17.45
N ALA A 19 -4.79 39.92 -16.72
CA ALA A 19 -4.66 38.52 -17.14
C ALA A 19 -3.39 38.15 -17.93
N GLN A 20 -2.20 38.44 -17.40
CA GLN A 20 -1.05 37.58 -17.69
C GLN A 20 -1.12 36.28 -16.86
N ALA A 21 -1.47 35.20 -17.56
CA ALA A 21 -1.12 33.81 -17.28
C ALA A 21 -1.46 33.24 -15.89
N GLN A 22 -2.70 32.74 -15.73
CA GLN A 22 -2.95 31.59 -14.84
C GLN A 22 -2.26 30.36 -15.43
N ASN A 23 -0.97 30.20 -15.17
CA ASN A 23 -0.29 28.94 -15.48
C ASN A 23 -0.85 27.84 -14.56
N SER A 24 -1.26 26.74 -15.17
CA SER A 24 -1.89 25.54 -14.60
C SER A 24 -0.98 24.68 -13.71
N GLU A 25 0.22 25.17 -13.39
CA GLU A 25 1.20 24.46 -12.59
C GLU A 25 1.12 24.87 -11.11
N PRO A 26 1.26 23.93 -10.16
CA PRO A 26 1.37 24.28 -8.75
C PRO A 26 2.50 25.29 -8.53
N SER A 27 2.26 26.28 -7.66
CA SER A 27 3.28 27.26 -7.30
C SER A 27 4.54 26.58 -6.74
N GLU A 28 5.69 27.23 -6.85
CA GLU A 28 6.93 26.72 -6.28
C GLU A 28 6.82 26.47 -4.77
N THR A 29 6.17 27.38 -4.03
CA THR A 29 5.86 27.20 -2.61
C THR A 29 5.01 25.96 -2.37
N THR A 30 4.01 25.68 -3.21
CA THR A 30 3.22 24.44 -3.12
C THR A 30 4.07 23.20 -3.35
N LYS A 31 4.97 23.22 -4.34
CA LYS A 31 5.87 22.09 -4.62
C LYS A 31 6.82 21.83 -3.43
N LEU A 32 7.42 22.88 -2.86
CA LEU A 32 8.28 22.77 -1.68
C LEU A 32 7.50 22.32 -0.43
N ALA A 33 6.26 22.78 -0.25
CA ALA A 33 5.38 22.33 0.83
C ALA A 33 5.08 20.82 0.74
N LEU A 34 4.86 20.29 -0.46
CA LEU A 34 4.65 18.85 -0.67
C LEU A 34 5.93 18.05 -0.39
N VAL A 35 7.09 18.53 -0.82
CA VAL A 35 8.38 17.85 -0.57
C VAL A 35 8.74 17.87 0.91
N ALA A 36 8.54 18.99 1.60
CA ALA A 36 8.70 19.07 3.05
C ALA A 36 7.70 18.18 3.78
N GLY A 37 6.46 18.08 3.30
CA GLY A 37 5.45 17.17 3.83
C GLY A 37 5.84 15.70 3.64
N TYR A 38 6.39 15.33 2.48
CA TYR A 38 6.97 14.01 2.24
C TYR A 38 8.09 13.73 3.25
N LYS A 39 9.07 14.64 3.38
CA LYS A 39 10.19 14.48 4.32
C LYS A 39 9.69 14.33 5.77
N ALA A 40 8.76 15.19 6.20
CA ALA A 40 8.20 15.13 7.55
C ALA A 40 7.47 13.81 7.82
N LEU A 41 6.60 13.38 6.92
CA LEU A 41 5.80 12.16 7.09
C LEU A 41 6.69 10.90 7.10
N PHE A 42 7.56 10.73 6.11
CA PHE A 42 8.39 9.53 6.01
C PHE A 42 9.41 9.45 7.13
N THR A 43 9.96 10.59 7.59
CA THR A 43 10.81 10.61 8.78
C THR A 43 9.99 10.29 10.04
N CYS A 44 8.79 10.85 10.19
CA CYS A 44 7.91 10.53 11.33
C CYS A 44 7.61 9.04 11.41
N SER A 45 7.14 8.44 10.32
CA SER A 45 6.74 7.03 10.33
C SER A 45 7.96 6.12 10.45
N GLY A 46 9.04 6.40 9.70
CA GLY A 46 10.29 5.63 9.80
C GLY A 46 10.88 5.64 11.21
N TYR A 47 10.83 6.79 11.88
CA TYR A 47 11.39 6.93 13.23
C TYR A 47 10.48 6.36 14.31
N PHE A 48 9.22 6.83 14.40
CA PHE A 48 8.32 6.48 15.50
C PHE A 48 7.56 5.16 15.29
N THR A 49 7.33 4.73 14.04
CA THR A 49 6.63 3.47 13.74
C THR A 49 7.60 2.34 13.45
N ALA A 50 8.65 2.60 12.66
CA ALA A 50 9.60 1.56 12.27
C ALA A 50 10.88 1.49 13.11
N GLY A 51 11.09 2.44 14.04
CA GLY A 51 12.29 2.45 14.89
C GLY A 51 13.60 2.66 14.14
N GLN A 52 13.54 3.18 12.91
CA GLN A 52 14.71 3.38 12.06
C GLN A 52 15.51 4.60 12.50
N THR A 53 16.83 4.52 12.34
CA THR A 53 17.73 5.66 12.52
C THR A 53 17.59 6.66 11.36
N LEU A 54 17.96 7.93 11.59
CA LEU A 54 17.94 8.95 10.54
C LEU A 54 18.74 8.58 9.27
N PRO A 55 19.94 7.96 9.36
CA PRO A 55 20.65 7.47 8.17
C PRO A 55 19.90 6.37 7.40
N GLU A 56 19.25 5.44 8.10
CA GLU A 56 18.43 4.41 7.48
C GLU A 56 17.23 5.03 6.77
N ILE A 57 16.51 5.95 7.42
CA ILE A 57 15.39 6.70 6.81
C ILE A 57 15.86 7.46 5.57
N GLN A 58 17.01 8.15 5.65
CA GLN A 58 17.55 8.89 4.52
C GLN A 58 17.86 7.97 3.33
N SER A 59 18.49 6.82 3.60
CA SER A 59 18.84 5.83 2.58
C SER A 59 17.61 5.14 1.99
N ASN A 60 16.69 4.72 2.85
CA ASN A 60 15.59 3.84 2.49
C ASN A 60 14.38 4.61 1.99
N GLU A 61 14.04 5.74 2.60
CA GLU A 61 12.76 6.43 2.37
C GLU A 61 12.87 7.78 1.65
N LEU A 62 14.03 8.45 1.69
CA LEU A 62 14.17 9.84 1.18
C LEU A 62 15.04 9.98 -0.09
N SER A 63 15.81 8.96 -0.48
CA SER A 63 16.73 9.03 -1.63
C SER A 63 16.15 8.45 -2.95
N GLY A 64 15.54 7.27 -2.89
CA GLY A 64 15.02 6.52 -4.04
C GLY A 64 13.60 6.90 -4.48
N ILE A 65 13.19 8.14 -4.22
CA ILE A 65 11.79 8.59 -4.29
C ILE A 65 11.42 9.12 -5.68
N TYR A 66 10.25 9.76 -5.84
CA TYR A 66 9.82 10.34 -7.12
C TYR A 66 10.87 11.26 -7.74
N VAL A 67 11.08 11.09 -9.06
CA VAL A 67 12.13 11.77 -9.84
C VAL A 67 12.00 13.30 -9.77
N ASP A 68 10.77 13.80 -9.74
CA ASP A 68 10.44 15.22 -9.61
C ASP A 68 10.67 15.78 -8.19
N TYR A 69 10.64 14.95 -7.14
CA TYR A 69 10.84 15.37 -5.75
C TYR A 69 12.30 15.36 -5.33
N ARG A 70 13.12 14.43 -5.85
CA ARG A 70 14.56 14.32 -5.54
C ARG A 70 15.33 15.64 -5.60
N PRO A 71 15.27 16.43 -6.70
CA PRO A 71 16.04 17.68 -6.78
C PRO A 71 15.57 18.74 -5.78
N LEU A 72 14.33 18.65 -5.30
CA LEU A 72 13.75 19.59 -4.34
C LEU A 72 14.05 19.21 -2.89
N MET A 73 14.47 17.98 -2.61
CA MET A 73 14.68 17.49 -1.23
C MET A 73 15.76 18.27 -0.47
N ASN A 74 16.74 18.81 -1.18
CA ASN A 74 17.82 19.65 -0.63
C ASN A 74 17.44 21.13 -0.50
N ARG A 75 16.23 21.51 -0.95
CA ARG A 75 15.71 22.89 -0.90
C ARG A 75 14.80 23.16 0.31
N VAL A 76 14.48 22.12 1.07
CA VAL A 76 13.74 22.21 2.34
C VAL A 76 14.69 21.83 3.48
N SER A 77 14.39 22.26 4.70
CA SER A 77 15.27 22.00 5.84
C SER A 77 15.47 20.50 6.10
N ASN A 78 16.42 20.19 6.97
CA ASN A 78 16.43 18.87 7.60
C ASN A 78 15.20 18.69 8.50
N ALA A 79 14.80 17.44 8.69
CA ALA A 79 13.74 17.09 9.62
C ALA A 79 14.18 17.36 11.06
N ARG A 80 13.35 18.09 11.80
CA ARG A 80 13.48 18.28 13.26
C ARG A 80 12.52 17.33 13.95
N ILE A 81 13.05 16.39 14.72
CA ILE A 81 12.27 15.44 15.53
C ILE A 81 12.05 16.07 16.91
N ASP A 82 10.79 16.05 17.36
CA ASP A 82 10.37 16.38 18.72
C ASP A 82 9.83 15.09 19.35
N GLU A 83 10.63 14.51 20.25
CA GLU A 83 10.32 13.24 20.93
C GLU A 83 9.16 13.38 21.91
N ASP A 84 9.07 14.52 22.60
CA ASP A 84 8.07 14.77 23.64
C ASP A 84 6.68 14.86 23.02
N ASN A 85 6.57 15.59 21.90
CA ASN A 85 5.32 15.73 21.16
C ASN A 85 5.13 14.68 20.05
N ARG A 86 6.10 13.76 19.91
CA ARG A 86 6.14 12.72 18.87
C ARG A 86 5.86 13.27 17.47
N SER A 87 6.52 14.37 17.13
CA SER A 87 6.31 15.09 15.88
C SER A 87 7.58 15.28 15.08
N VAL A 88 7.43 15.47 13.78
CA VAL A 88 8.52 15.81 12.87
C VAL A 88 8.14 17.04 12.07
N GLN A 89 9.07 18.00 12.01
CA GLN A 89 8.86 19.30 11.37
C GLN A 89 9.92 19.55 10.29
N VAL A 90 9.48 20.07 9.15
CA VAL A 90 10.35 20.46 8.03
C VAL A 90 9.94 21.85 7.52
N GLU A 91 10.88 22.78 7.55
CA GLU A 91 10.72 24.15 7.06
C GLU A 91 10.91 24.18 5.53
N PHE A 92 10.07 24.95 4.84
CA PHE A 92 10.06 25.07 3.38
C PHE A 92 9.88 26.52 2.88
N ASP A 93 9.39 27.40 3.75
CA ASP A 93 9.17 28.82 3.52
C ASP A 93 9.29 29.55 4.87
N ASN A 94 9.93 30.71 4.90
CA ASN A 94 10.17 31.47 6.14
C ASN A 94 8.92 32.21 6.65
N SER A 95 7.88 32.34 5.82
CA SER A 95 6.63 33.04 6.14
C SER A 95 5.49 32.13 6.56
N LEU A 96 5.67 30.81 6.44
CA LEU A 96 4.65 29.81 6.75
C LEU A 96 5.12 28.89 7.89
N PRO A 97 4.19 28.32 8.67
CA PRO A 97 4.51 27.23 9.59
C PRO A 97 5.20 26.06 8.87
N PRO A 98 6.10 25.32 9.54
CA PRO A 98 6.72 24.14 8.95
C PRO A 98 5.67 23.07 8.60
N ARG A 99 6.03 22.17 7.69
CA ARG A 99 5.24 20.94 7.49
C ARG A 99 5.45 20.04 8.68
N THR A 100 4.36 19.63 9.31
CA THR A 100 4.37 18.83 10.54
C THR A 100 3.65 17.51 10.32
N ALA A 101 4.32 16.41 10.68
CA ALA A 101 3.72 15.11 10.84
C ALA A 101 3.76 14.70 12.32
N VAL A 102 2.69 14.09 12.82
CA VAL A 102 2.56 13.72 14.23
C VAL A 102 2.18 12.26 14.36
N TRP A 103 3.00 11.52 15.09
CA TRP A 103 2.76 10.13 15.42
C TRP A 103 1.84 10.00 16.62
N ARG A 104 0.89 9.07 16.56
CA ARG A 104 0.06 8.67 17.70
C ARG A 104 0.06 7.14 17.84
N PRO A 105 0.01 6.61 19.08
CA PRO A 105 -0.10 5.17 19.30
C PRO A 105 -1.25 4.55 18.50
N GLY A 106 -0.99 3.43 17.85
CA GLY A 106 -1.99 2.68 17.07
C GLY A 106 -2.30 3.25 15.69
N ILE A 107 -2.23 4.58 15.52
CA ILE A 107 -2.62 5.28 14.28
C ILE A 107 -1.39 5.61 13.42
N GLY A 108 -0.21 5.73 14.01
CA GLY A 108 0.99 6.18 13.30
C GLY A 108 0.94 7.67 12.97
N CYS A 109 1.64 8.08 11.91
CA CYS A 109 1.83 9.47 11.56
C CYS A 109 0.73 10.03 10.65
N SER A 110 0.21 11.20 10.98
CA SER A 110 -0.59 12.03 10.06
C SER A 110 0.08 13.36 9.80
N THR A 111 0.04 13.81 8.55
CA THR A 111 0.52 15.13 8.15
C THR A 111 -0.58 16.17 8.33
N LEU A 112 -0.29 17.28 9.02
CA LEU A 112 -1.22 18.40 9.13
C LEU A 112 -1.42 19.11 7.77
N PRO A 113 -2.54 19.81 7.55
CA PRO A 113 -2.72 20.65 6.37
C PRO A 113 -1.60 21.69 6.18
N VAL A 114 -1.30 22.06 4.94
CA VAL A 114 -0.36 23.17 4.66
C VAL A 114 -0.84 24.45 5.34
N GLY A 115 0.04 25.10 6.09
CA GLY A 115 -0.28 26.32 6.83
C GLY A 115 -0.90 26.10 8.22
N ALA A 116 -1.11 24.85 8.64
CA ALA A 116 -1.59 24.56 9.99
C ALA A 116 -0.57 25.01 11.06
N ALA A 117 -1.07 25.67 12.10
CA ALA A 117 -0.28 26.03 13.27
C ALA A 117 0.03 24.79 14.14
N PRO A 118 1.12 24.80 14.93
CA PRO A 118 1.51 23.64 15.75
C PRO A 118 0.47 23.17 16.79
N ASP A 119 -0.41 24.05 17.24
CA ASP A 119 -1.49 23.74 18.20
C ASP A 119 -2.66 22.96 17.56
N MET A 120 -2.74 22.93 16.23
CA MET A 120 -3.75 22.15 15.49
C MET A 120 -3.60 20.63 15.70
N THR A 121 -2.49 20.19 16.28
CA THR A 121 -2.27 18.80 16.70
C THR A 121 -3.31 18.28 17.70
N ALA A 122 -3.92 19.18 18.49
CA ALA A 122 -4.98 18.84 19.44
C ALA A 122 -6.27 18.29 18.78
N TRP A 123 -6.44 18.51 17.46
CA TRP A 123 -7.61 18.05 16.70
C TRP A 123 -7.38 16.69 16.01
N LEU A 124 -6.16 16.15 16.08
CA LEU A 124 -5.86 14.87 15.48
C LEU A 124 -6.59 13.74 16.22
N PRO A 125 -7.17 12.76 15.49
CA PRO A 125 -7.88 11.66 16.11
C PRO A 125 -6.93 10.79 16.93
N SER A 126 -7.44 10.20 18.00
CA SER A 126 -6.77 9.22 18.84
C SER A 126 -7.64 7.99 19.03
N PHE A 127 -7.03 6.88 19.45
CA PHE A 127 -7.77 5.75 19.98
C PHE A 127 -8.29 6.11 21.37
N SER A 128 -9.59 5.92 21.60
CA SER A 128 -10.21 5.99 22.92
C SER A 128 -9.74 4.84 23.80
N ASN A 129 -9.64 3.65 23.22
CA ASN A 129 -9.02 2.45 23.79
C ASN A 129 -8.11 1.83 22.73
N MET A 130 -6.84 1.59 23.10
CA MET A 130 -5.89 0.95 22.19
C MET A 130 -6.29 -0.52 21.98
N PRO A 131 -6.46 -0.99 20.73
CA PRO A 131 -6.50 -2.42 20.47
C PRO A 131 -5.14 -2.99 20.90
N GLY A 132 -5.09 -4.10 21.65
CA GLY A 132 -3.87 -4.65 22.27
C GLY A 132 -2.74 -4.94 21.27
N MET A 133 -2.00 -3.91 20.86
CA MET A 133 -0.92 -3.97 19.87
C MET A 133 0.42 -4.31 20.50
N ASP A 134 0.54 -4.17 21.82
CA ASP A 134 1.79 -4.41 22.56
C ASP A 134 1.94 -5.87 23.02
N GLU A 135 0.99 -6.75 22.67
CA GLU A 135 1.10 -8.17 23.00
C GLU A 135 2.14 -8.85 22.10
N PRO A 136 3.14 -9.54 22.68
CA PRO A 136 4.16 -10.23 21.89
C PRO A 136 3.52 -11.32 21.03
N ASP A 137 3.94 -11.42 19.77
CA ASP A 137 3.45 -12.45 18.87
C ASP A 137 4.10 -13.80 19.16
N ASN A 138 3.45 -14.56 20.03
CA ASN A 138 3.77 -15.96 20.32
C ASN A 138 2.89 -16.93 19.53
N SER A 139 2.34 -16.51 18.39
CA SER A 139 1.55 -17.38 17.51
C SER A 139 2.40 -18.52 16.91
N THR A 140 1.76 -19.38 16.11
CA THR A 140 2.25 -20.69 15.62
C THR A 140 3.50 -20.63 14.72
N ALA A 141 3.59 -21.44 13.66
CA ALA A 141 4.76 -21.55 12.77
C ALA A 141 5.10 -20.26 11.96
N LEU A 142 4.39 -19.16 12.21
CA LEU A 142 4.62 -17.83 11.65
C LEU A 142 5.04 -16.79 12.71
N GLY A 143 4.89 -17.11 14.01
CA GLY A 143 5.09 -16.20 15.14
C GLY A 143 6.52 -15.67 15.26
N ASP A 144 6.71 -14.52 15.90
CA ASP A 144 7.99 -13.80 15.90
C ASP A 144 9.16 -14.61 16.50
N ASN A 145 8.89 -15.55 17.39
CA ASN A 145 9.92 -16.39 18.01
C ASN A 145 10.18 -17.71 17.28
N VAL A 146 9.60 -17.90 16.09
CA VAL A 146 9.87 -19.08 15.25
C VAL A 146 11.33 -19.07 14.82
N THR A 147 12.09 -20.04 15.35
CA THR A 147 13.42 -20.37 14.86
C THR A 147 13.27 -21.31 13.67
N LEU A 148 13.83 -20.92 12.53
CA LEU A 148 13.98 -21.82 11.38
C LEU A 148 15.05 -22.85 11.74
N THR A 149 14.65 -23.96 12.35
CA THR A 149 15.56 -25.07 12.69
C THR A 149 15.55 -26.19 11.65
N ASP A 150 14.77 -26.04 10.58
CA ASP A 150 14.61 -27.12 9.62
C ASP A 150 15.65 -26.99 8.50
N ASN A 151 16.44 -28.05 8.32
CA ASN A 151 17.46 -28.20 7.28
C ASN A 151 16.99 -29.30 6.32
N THR A 152 15.77 -29.18 5.80
CA THR A 152 15.35 -30.09 4.72
C THR A 152 16.04 -29.67 3.43
N PHE A 153 16.37 -30.65 2.57
CA PHE A 153 16.94 -30.41 1.24
C PHE A 153 16.15 -29.39 0.40
N ALA A 154 14.84 -29.26 0.67
CA ALA A 154 13.98 -28.27 0.04
C ALA A 154 14.35 -26.82 0.38
N LEU A 155 14.86 -26.58 1.59
CA LEU A 155 15.26 -25.26 2.06
C LEU A 155 16.59 -24.82 1.48
N ASP A 156 17.50 -25.78 1.24
CA ASP A 156 18.78 -25.52 0.56
C ASP A 156 18.55 -25.01 -0.87
N LEU A 157 17.60 -25.60 -1.61
CA LEU A 157 17.29 -25.17 -2.98
C LEU A 157 16.61 -23.80 -3.04
N LEU A 158 15.82 -23.44 -2.02
CA LEU A 158 15.23 -22.09 -1.90
C LEU A 158 16.29 -21.03 -1.57
N GLY A 159 17.40 -21.40 -0.94
CA GLY A 159 18.47 -20.47 -0.58
C GLY A 159 19.07 -19.73 -1.78
N VAL A 160 19.15 -20.37 -2.95
CA VAL A 160 19.70 -19.76 -4.17
C VAL A 160 18.83 -18.60 -4.69
N PRO A 161 17.55 -18.80 -5.07
CA PRO A 161 16.71 -17.70 -5.53
C PRO A 161 16.52 -16.62 -4.46
N VAL A 162 16.41 -16.99 -3.18
CA VAL A 162 16.28 -16.02 -2.08
C VAL A 162 17.54 -15.15 -1.96
N SER A 163 18.74 -15.74 -2.00
CA SER A 163 19.99 -14.99 -1.95
C SER A 163 20.14 -14.03 -3.14
N PHE A 164 19.84 -14.50 -4.36
CA PHE A 164 19.88 -13.66 -5.56
C PHE A 164 18.86 -12.53 -5.56
N ALA A 165 17.79 -12.60 -4.77
CA ALA A 165 16.90 -11.46 -4.57
C ALA A 165 17.61 -10.24 -3.95
N PHE A 166 18.74 -10.42 -3.26
CA PHE A 166 19.48 -9.35 -2.58
C PHE A 166 20.69 -8.82 -3.35
N ASP A 167 21.07 -9.42 -4.48
CA ASP A 167 22.30 -9.02 -5.20
C ASP A 167 22.15 -7.74 -6.04
N GLY A 168 20.92 -7.25 -6.21
CA GLY A 168 20.60 -6.02 -6.96
C GLY A 168 20.81 -6.12 -8.48
N SER A 169 20.90 -7.34 -9.02
CA SER A 169 21.25 -7.58 -10.42
C SER A 169 20.49 -8.75 -11.08
N THR A 170 20.23 -9.84 -10.36
CA THR A 170 19.62 -11.06 -10.92
C THR A 170 18.16 -10.86 -11.29
N TYR A 171 17.38 -10.20 -10.43
CA TYR A 171 15.96 -9.93 -10.66
C TYR A 171 15.71 -8.44 -10.93
N GLY A 172 16.57 -7.81 -11.71
CA GLY A 172 16.47 -6.39 -12.06
C GLY A 172 17.62 -5.56 -11.50
N GLN A 173 18.24 -4.77 -12.38
CA GLN A 173 19.42 -3.96 -12.07
C GLN A 173 19.10 -2.81 -11.12
N GLY A 174 19.90 -2.65 -10.08
CA GLY A 174 19.77 -1.57 -9.08
C GLY A 174 18.61 -1.77 -8.10
N THR A 175 17.99 -2.94 -8.08
CA THR A 175 16.93 -3.27 -7.13
C THR A 175 17.48 -3.39 -5.72
N ARG A 176 16.66 -3.03 -4.71
CA ARG A 176 17.06 -2.95 -3.31
C ARG A 176 16.11 -3.78 -2.46
N THR A 177 16.40 -5.06 -2.31
CA THR A 177 15.58 -5.96 -1.48
C THR A 177 15.91 -5.76 0.00
N SER A 178 14.89 -5.59 0.83
CA SER A 178 15.02 -5.40 2.28
C SER A 178 14.56 -6.62 3.08
N ALA A 179 13.64 -7.42 2.52
CA ALA A 179 13.19 -8.66 3.13
C ALA A 179 12.64 -9.63 2.06
N VAL A 180 12.86 -10.92 2.27
CA VAL A 180 12.19 -12.00 1.55
C VAL A 180 11.66 -13.00 2.58
N ILE A 181 10.41 -13.41 2.42
CA ILE A 181 9.80 -14.50 3.20
C ILE A 181 9.09 -15.44 2.23
N VAL A 182 9.31 -16.74 2.39
CA VAL A 182 8.55 -17.78 1.70
C VAL A 182 7.85 -18.63 2.75
N LEU A 183 6.54 -18.76 2.63
CA LEU A 183 5.73 -19.71 3.39
C LEU A 183 5.38 -20.90 2.51
N HIS A 184 5.32 -22.08 3.12
CA HIS A 184 4.76 -23.27 2.52
C HIS A 184 3.88 -23.98 3.56
N LYS A 185 2.64 -24.28 3.20
CA LYS A 185 1.66 -24.95 4.09
C LYS A 185 1.56 -24.28 5.48
N GLY A 186 1.56 -22.95 5.50
CA GLY A 186 1.45 -22.17 6.73
C GLY A 186 2.71 -22.10 7.60
N GLN A 187 3.87 -22.54 7.10
CA GLN A 187 5.14 -22.48 7.82
C GLN A 187 6.15 -21.62 7.07
N VAL A 188 6.96 -20.84 7.79
CA VAL A 188 8.09 -20.12 7.18
C VAL A 188 9.14 -21.15 6.76
N VAL A 189 9.45 -21.17 5.46
CA VAL A 189 10.46 -22.06 4.87
C VAL A 189 11.72 -21.32 4.47
N ALA A 190 11.62 -20.05 4.07
CA ALA A 190 12.79 -19.21 3.84
C ALA A 190 12.52 -17.80 4.37
N GLU A 191 13.53 -17.19 4.97
CA GLU A 191 13.45 -15.82 5.47
C GLU A 191 14.84 -15.19 5.46
N GLN A 192 14.95 -14.01 4.85
CA GLN A 192 16.19 -13.23 4.82
C GLN A 192 15.84 -11.74 4.90
N TYR A 193 16.69 -10.99 5.60
CA TYR A 193 16.56 -9.54 5.78
C TYR A 193 17.88 -8.84 5.42
N ASP A 194 17.76 -7.62 4.90
CA ASP A 194 18.91 -6.73 4.74
C ASP A 194 19.29 -6.09 6.08
N ARG A 195 20.48 -5.50 6.15
CA ARG A 195 21.00 -4.84 7.35
C ARG A 195 20.04 -3.76 7.87
N GLY A 196 19.79 -3.78 9.17
CA GLY A 196 18.92 -2.80 9.85
C GLY A 196 17.43 -3.10 9.71
N ILE A 197 17.08 -4.22 9.08
CA ILE A 197 15.72 -4.74 8.99
C ILE A 197 15.66 -6.10 9.67
N ASP A 198 14.60 -6.35 10.41
CA ASP A 198 14.28 -7.66 10.95
C ASP A 198 12.79 -7.98 10.81
N ARG A 199 12.39 -9.13 11.35
CA ARG A 199 11.02 -9.64 11.32
C ARG A 199 9.98 -8.74 12.00
N THR A 200 10.42 -7.86 12.90
CA THR A 200 9.56 -6.93 13.63
C THR A 200 9.60 -5.52 13.05
N THR A 201 10.48 -5.24 12.08
CA THR A 201 10.64 -3.91 11.47
C THR A 201 9.55 -3.66 10.41
N PRO A 202 8.54 -2.81 10.67
CA PRO A 202 7.54 -2.50 9.66
C PRO A 202 8.12 -1.59 8.59
N GLN A 203 7.63 -1.75 7.36
CA GLN A 203 7.97 -0.89 6.23
C GLN A 203 6.68 -0.45 5.55
N ARG A 204 6.71 0.70 4.87
CA ARG A 204 5.57 1.14 4.07
C ARG A 204 5.27 0.13 2.95
N THR A 205 4.03 -0.30 2.87
CA THR A 205 3.55 -1.34 1.94
C THR A 205 3.27 -0.81 0.54
N TRP A 206 3.19 0.51 0.38
CA TRP A 206 2.68 1.13 -0.84
C TRP A 206 1.37 0.44 -1.25
N SER A 207 1.14 0.19 -2.53
CA SER A 207 -0.16 -0.31 -2.98
C SER A 207 -0.52 -1.76 -2.59
N VAL A 208 0.35 -2.51 -1.90
CA VAL A 208 -0.11 -3.74 -1.21
C VAL A 208 -1.17 -3.40 -0.15
N ALA A 209 -1.17 -2.17 0.38
CA ALA A 209 -2.23 -1.66 1.24
C ALA A 209 -3.65 -1.78 0.65
N LYS A 210 -3.78 -1.78 -0.68
CA LYS A 210 -5.09 -1.97 -1.34
C LYS A 210 -5.61 -3.39 -1.16
N SER A 211 -4.74 -4.38 -1.26
CA SER A 211 -5.06 -5.78 -1.01
C SER A 211 -5.45 -5.99 0.45
N LEU A 212 -4.75 -5.35 1.40
CA LEU A 212 -5.18 -5.32 2.81
C LEU A 212 -6.54 -4.63 2.97
N THR A 213 -6.77 -3.50 2.30
CA THR A 213 -8.07 -2.79 2.35
C THR A 213 -9.19 -3.68 1.82
N SER A 214 -8.97 -4.42 0.73
CA SER A 214 -9.92 -5.40 0.21
C SER A 214 -10.20 -6.50 1.23
N THR A 215 -9.19 -7.01 1.93
CA THR A 215 -9.39 -7.96 3.05
C THR A 215 -10.28 -7.38 4.15
N ILE A 216 -10.01 -6.14 4.59
CA ILE A 216 -10.81 -5.47 5.62
C ILE A 216 -12.26 -5.28 5.16
N LEU A 217 -12.46 -4.85 3.92
CA LEU A 217 -13.79 -4.68 3.34
C LEU A 217 -14.50 -6.03 3.12
N GLY A 218 -13.76 -7.09 2.85
CA GLY A 218 -14.26 -8.46 2.80
C GLY A 218 -14.77 -8.98 4.13
N ALA A 219 -14.07 -8.67 5.23
CA ALA A 219 -14.55 -8.94 6.58
C ALA A 219 -15.83 -8.12 6.89
N ALA A 220 -15.87 -6.84 6.50
CA ALA A 220 -17.07 -6.02 6.67
C ALA A 220 -18.27 -6.50 5.84
N VAL A 221 -18.03 -7.08 4.66
CA VAL A 221 -19.08 -7.74 3.85
C VAL A 221 -19.54 -9.02 4.53
N TYR A 222 -18.63 -9.81 5.10
CA TYR A 222 -18.97 -11.02 5.85
C TYR A 222 -19.84 -10.72 7.08
N ASP A 223 -19.52 -9.64 7.81
CA ASP A 223 -20.29 -9.16 8.95
C ASP A 223 -21.62 -8.47 8.58
N GLY A 224 -21.91 -8.32 7.28
CA GLY A 224 -23.13 -7.67 6.79
C GLY A 224 -23.16 -6.15 6.96
N ILE A 225 -22.02 -5.52 7.25
CA ILE A 225 -21.88 -4.06 7.36
C ILE A 225 -21.93 -3.42 5.97
N LEU A 226 -21.31 -4.08 4.98
CA LEU A 226 -21.27 -3.64 3.59
C LEU A 226 -21.87 -4.68 2.65
N GLY A 227 -22.42 -4.21 1.54
CA GLY A 227 -22.83 -5.05 0.42
C GLY A 227 -21.96 -4.76 -0.81
N LEU A 228 -21.50 -5.82 -1.49
CA LEU A 228 -20.59 -5.69 -2.64
C LEU A 228 -21.24 -4.91 -3.81
N ASP A 229 -22.56 -5.06 -3.97
CA ASP A 229 -23.33 -4.51 -5.08
C ASP A 229 -24.31 -3.40 -4.68
N ASN A 230 -24.20 -2.90 -3.44
CA ASN A 230 -25.02 -1.77 -3.01
C ASN A 230 -24.63 -0.52 -3.80
N GLU A 231 -25.64 0.16 -4.35
CA GLU A 231 -25.49 1.48 -4.98
C GLU A 231 -25.28 2.58 -3.93
N ALA A 232 -24.75 3.72 -4.39
CA ALA A 232 -24.51 4.91 -3.60
C ALA A 232 -23.69 4.60 -2.33
N ILE A 233 -22.56 3.92 -2.53
CA ILE A 233 -21.69 3.40 -1.46
C ILE A 233 -21.19 4.46 -0.47
N ILE A 234 -21.23 5.73 -0.84
CA ILE A 234 -21.00 6.86 0.06
C ILE A 234 -22.11 7.90 -0.12
N SER A 235 -22.41 8.61 0.95
CA SER A 235 -23.41 9.66 1.03
C SER A 235 -23.21 10.78 0.01
N ASP A 236 -21.96 11.07 -0.36
CA ASP A 236 -21.65 12.06 -1.39
C ASP A 236 -22.19 11.69 -2.78
N PHE A 237 -22.31 10.39 -3.08
CA PHE A 237 -22.88 9.90 -4.35
C PHE A 237 -24.40 9.77 -4.29
N ASN A 238 -25.02 9.85 -3.12
CA ASN A 238 -26.47 9.69 -2.94
C ASN A 238 -27.26 11.01 -3.10
N LYS A 239 -26.65 12.02 -3.73
CA LYS A 239 -27.24 13.35 -3.89
C LYS A 239 -28.05 13.45 -5.19
N GLY A 240 -29.31 13.01 -5.15
CA GLY A 240 -30.29 13.26 -6.22
C GLY A 240 -29.82 12.86 -7.62
N GLY A 241 -29.54 13.85 -8.46
CA GLY A 241 -29.11 13.70 -9.86
C GLY A 241 -27.63 13.38 -10.06
N ASP A 242 -26.88 13.06 -9.00
CA ASP A 242 -25.49 12.62 -9.10
C ASP A 242 -25.41 11.24 -9.80
N PRO A 243 -24.79 11.14 -10.99
CA PRO A 243 -24.71 9.88 -11.71
C PRO A 243 -23.76 8.87 -11.05
N ARG A 244 -22.89 9.29 -10.12
CA ARG A 244 -21.98 8.42 -9.37
C ARG A 244 -22.70 7.47 -8.42
N ARG A 245 -24.00 7.69 -8.17
CA ARG A 245 -24.85 6.81 -7.37
C ARG A 245 -24.83 5.34 -7.82
N THR A 246 -24.51 5.04 -9.07
CA THR A 246 -24.44 3.65 -9.57
C THR A 246 -23.09 2.96 -9.28
N ILE A 247 -22.13 3.67 -8.68
CA ILE A 247 -20.86 3.08 -8.24
C ILE A 247 -21.14 2.18 -7.03
N THR A 248 -20.56 0.99 -7.04
CA THR A 248 -20.69 -0.05 -6.01
C THR A 248 -19.33 -0.38 -5.43
N LEU A 249 -19.31 -1.14 -4.33
CA LEU A 249 -18.07 -1.61 -3.73
C LEU A 249 -17.31 -2.52 -4.72
N ARG A 250 -18.04 -3.32 -5.51
CA ARG A 250 -17.46 -4.13 -6.60
C ARG A 250 -16.73 -3.28 -7.62
N HIS A 251 -17.31 -2.14 -8.01
CA HIS A 251 -16.69 -1.26 -9.01
C HIS A 251 -15.36 -0.71 -8.50
N VAL A 252 -15.31 -0.20 -7.28
CA VAL A 252 -14.08 0.39 -6.73
C VAL A 252 -13.01 -0.68 -6.41
N LEU A 253 -13.39 -1.85 -5.91
CA LEU A 253 -12.43 -2.92 -5.64
C LEU A 253 -11.80 -3.48 -6.92
N ASN A 254 -12.49 -3.39 -8.07
CA ASN A 254 -11.98 -3.81 -9.38
C ASN A 254 -11.30 -2.67 -10.17
N MET A 255 -11.07 -1.50 -9.56
CA MET A 255 -10.50 -0.33 -10.24
C MET A 255 -11.31 0.08 -11.48
N ALA A 256 -12.64 -0.05 -11.37
CA ALA A 256 -13.59 0.15 -12.45
C ALA A 256 -14.73 1.08 -12.04
N SER A 257 -14.47 2.05 -11.15
CA SER A 257 -15.46 3.05 -10.73
C SER A 257 -15.97 3.94 -11.88
N GLY A 258 -15.20 4.06 -12.96
CA GLY A 258 -15.49 4.97 -14.07
C GLY A 258 -15.14 6.44 -13.76
N LEU A 259 -14.62 6.74 -12.55
CA LEU A 259 -14.21 8.07 -12.14
C LEU A 259 -12.94 8.53 -12.89
N GLU A 260 -12.78 9.85 -13.00
CA GLU A 260 -11.51 10.45 -13.42
C GLU A 260 -10.39 10.24 -12.40
N SER A 261 -9.15 10.23 -12.91
CA SER A 261 -7.94 10.16 -12.11
C SER A 261 -6.98 11.23 -12.63
N ASN A 262 -6.73 12.25 -11.81
CA ASN A 262 -6.24 13.55 -12.26
C ASN A 262 -4.75 13.53 -12.65
N ASP A 263 -4.03 12.44 -12.34
CA ASP A 263 -2.60 12.29 -12.61
C ASP A 263 -2.24 10.91 -13.16
N PRO A 264 -1.23 10.81 -14.05
CA PRO A 264 -0.62 9.54 -14.43
C PRO A 264 -0.22 8.72 -13.20
N GLY A 265 -0.55 7.42 -13.19
CA GLY A 265 -0.25 6.52 -12.06
C GLY A 265 -1.09 6.76 -10.80
N SER A 266 -2.19 7.52 -10.90
CA SER A 266 -3.09 7.81 -9.78
C SER A 266 -2.42 8.49 -8.58
N ARG A 267 -1.49 9.42 -8.83
CA ARG A 267 -0.89 10.20 -7.74
C ARG A 267 -1.97 10.99 -6.99
N THR A 268 -1.80 11.07 -5.68
CA THR A 268 -2.68 11.85 -4.78
C THR A 268 -1.81 12.58 -3.75
N ASP A 269 -0.81 13.31 -4.24
CA ASP A 269 0.26 13.92 -3.44
C ASP A 269 -0.28 14.94 -2.43
N ARG A 270 -1.39 15.63 -2.77
CA ARG A 270 -2.07 16.55 -1.84
C ARG A 270 -2.58 15.82 -0.60
N LEU A 271 -3.09 14.60 -0.74
CA LEU A 271 -3.48 13.76 0.40
C LEU A 271 -2.25 13.25 1.14
N TYR A 272 -1.35 12.55 0.45
CA TYR A 272 -0.23 11.87 1.10
C TYR A 272 0.79 12.84 1.73
N PHE A 273 1.09 13.96 1.09
CA PHE A 273 2.18 14.86 1.51
C PHE A 273 1.67 16.28 1.83
N GLY A 274 0.55 16.68 1.22
CA GLY A 274 -0.07 18.00 1.45
C GLY A 274 -0.96 18.07 2.68
N GLY A 275 -1.34 16.94 3.29
CA GLY A 275 -2.29 16.93 4.41
C GLY A 275 -3.70 17.35 4.00
N ALA A 276 -4.10 17.15 2.74
CA ALA A 276 -5.52 17.19 2.37
C ALA A 276 -6.26 16.00 3.02
N ALA A 277 -7.56 16.15 3.26
CA ALA A 277 -8.36 15.03 3.76
C ALA A 277 -8.71 14.05 2.63
N VAL A 278 -8.99 12.79 2.97
CA VAL A 278 -9.53 11.80 2.05
C VAL A 278 -10.82 12.30 1.44
N ALA A 279 -11.71 12.89 2.26
CA ALA A 279 -12.98 13.49 1.81
C ALA A 279 -12.78 14.49 0.65
N ASP A 280 -11.73 15.32 0.70
CA ASP A 280 -11.43 16.32 -0.32
C ASP A 280 -11.06 15.66 -1.67
N GLN A 281 -10.57 14.42 -1.65
CA GLN A 281 -10.24 13.65 -2.86
C GLN A 281 -11.47 13.02 -3.51
N LEU A 282 -12.60 12.92 -2.81
CA LEU A 282 -13.80 12.21 -3.29
C LEU A 282 -14.81 13.16 -3.95
N ALA A 283 -14.92 14.39 -3.47
CA ALA A 283 -16.02 15.29 -3.79
C ALA A 283 -16.10 15.69 -5.28
N ASP A 284 -14.97 15.92 -5.95
CA ASP A 284 -14.91 16.62 -7.25
C ASP A 284 -14.60 15.70 -8.45
N ARG A 285 -14.72 14.38 -8.30
CA ARG A 285 -14.40 13.47 -9.41
C ARG A 285 -15.60 13.23 -10.30
N SER A 286 -15.45 13.56 -11.58
CA SER A 286 -16.45 13.28 -12.62
C SER A 286 -16.36 11.82 -13.12
N LEU A 287 -17.48 11.29 -13.62
CA LEU A 287 -17.48 10.04 -14.39
C LEU A 287 -16.93 10.30 -15.80
N GLU A 288 -15.93 9.51 -16.20
CA GLU A 288 -15.40 9.46 -17.57
C GLU A 288 -15.85 8.20 -18.32
N ALA A 289 -16.36 7.20 -17.59
CA ALA A 289 -16.86 5.94 -18.15
C ALA A 289 -18.01 5.41 -17.29
N VAL A 290 -18.79 4.50 -17.86
CA VAL A 290 -19.82 3.76 -17.11
C VAL A 290 -19.12 2.88 -16.06
N PRO A 291 -19.57 2.86 -14.79
CA PRO A 291 -18.99 1.97 -13.79
C PRO A 291 -19.00 0.51 -14.26
N GLY A 292 -17.89 -0.19 -14.04
CA GLY A 292 -17.68 -1.57 -14.45
C GLY A 292 -17.19 -1.78 -15.88
N THR A 293 -17.18 -0.76 -16.75
CA THR A 293 -16.84 -0.93 -18.19
C THR A 293 -15.40 -0.56 -18.56
N ARG A 294 -14.63 0.03 -17.63
CA ARG A 294 -13.26 0.47 -17.88
C ARG A 294 -12.40 0.26 -16.66
N PHE A 295 -11.26 -0.39 -16.86
CA PHE A 295 -10.22 -0.49 -15.83
C PHE A 295 -9.37 0.78 -15.84
N LYS A 296 -9.19 1.38 -14.66
CA LYS A 296 -8.26 2.50 -14.45
C LYS A 296 -7.74 2.42 -13.01
N TYR A 297 -6.49 1.98 -12.86
CA TYR A 297 -5.87 1.82 -11.54
C TYR A 297 -5.90 3.12 -10.74
N SER A 298 -6.52 3.09 -9.55
CA SER A 298 -6.91 4.29 -8.80
C SER A 298 -6.68 4.10 -7.29
N ASN A 299 -5.94 5.01 -6.68
CA ASN A 299 -5.85 5.15 -5.23
C ASN A 299 -7.20 5.54 -4.63
N VAL A 300 -7.98 6.33 -5.36
CA VAL A 300 -9.22 6.92 -4.87
C VAL A 300 -10.31 5.87 -4.76
N ASP A 301 -10.34 4.90 -5.69
CA ASP A 301 -11.28 3.78 -5.63
C ASP A 301 -11.13 3.03 -4.28
N THR A 302 -9.90 2.70 -3.88
CA THR A 302 -9.64 2.10 -2.57
C THR A 302 -10.06 2.99 -1.40
N LEU A 303 -9.80 4.31 -1.48
CA LEU A 303 -10.18 5.26 -0.43
C LEU A 303 -11.71 5.39 -0.31
N ILE A 304 -12.45 5.35 -1.42
CA ILE A 304 -13.92 5.34 -1.42
C ILE A 304 -14.43 4.07 -0.72
N GLY A 305 -13.85 2.90 -1.00
CA GLY A 305 -14.23 1.65 -0.34
C GLY A 305 -14.06 1.73 1.19
N MET A 306 -12.92 2.23 1.66
CA MET A 306 -12.68 2.40 3.10
C MET A 306 -13.56 3.50 3.72
N ARG A 307 -13.86 4.56 2.98
CA ARG A 307 -14.82 5.59 3.41
C ARG A 307 -16.24 5.06 3.52
N ALA A 308 -16.66 4.17 2.61
CA ALA A 308 -17.96 3.50 2.69
C ALA A 308 -18.10 2.70 3.99
N LEU A 309 -17.03 2.03 4.43
CA LEU A 309 -17.00 1.36 5.74
C LEU A 309 -17.22 2.36 6.88
N ARG A 310 -16.48 3.48 6.91
CA ARG A 310 -16.64 4.51 7.94
C ARG A 310 -18.09 5.01 8.02
N GLU A 311 -18.69 5.31 6.86
CA GLU A 311 -20.06 5.83 6.78
C GLU A 311 -21.10 4.79 7.19
N ALA A 312 -20.95 3.53 6.75
CA ALA A 312 -21.85 2.43 7.11
C ALA A 312 -21.85 2.14 8.62
N MET A 313 -20.69 2.25 9.28
CA MET A 313 -20.59 2.06 10.72
C MET A 313 -21.17 3.22 11.53
N GLY A 314 -21.14 4.44 10.99
CA GLY A 314 -21.63 5.65 11.67
C GLY A 314 -20.95 5.94 13.02
N ASN A 315 -19.85 5.26 13.32
CA ASN A 315 -19.11 5.32 14.58
C ASN A 315 -17.61 5.26 14.31
N ASP A 316 -16.98 6.41 14.48
CA ASP A 316 -15.56 6.63 14.24
C ASP A 316 -14.64 5.77 15.11
N SER A 317 -15.03 5.49 16.35
CA SER A 317 -14.24 4.62 17.24
C SER A 317 -14.26 3.19 16.74
N ALA A 318 -15.44 2.67 16.36
CA ALA A 318 -15.59 1.32 15.84
C ALA A 318 -14.88 1.15 14.49
N TYR A 319 -15.03 2.12 13.58
CA TYR A 319 -14.32 2.14 12.30
C TYR A 319 -12.80 2.08 12.46
N ARG A 320 -12.24 2.86 13.41
CA ARG A 320 -10.79 2.84 13.64
C ARG A 320 -10.29 1.54 14.28
N THR A 321 -11.10 0.84 15.07
CA THR A 321 -10.66 -0.43 15.66
C THR A 321 -10.89 -1.63 14.73
N PHE A 322 -11.84 -1.52 13.79
CA PHE A 322 -12.28 -2.62 12.93
C PHE A 322 -11.14 -3.34 12.16
N PRO A 323 -10.21 -2.65 11.46
CA PRO A 323 -9.09 -3.32 10.80
C PRO A 323 -8.26 -4.21 11.74
N TYR A 324 -8.12 -3.77 12.99
CA TYR A 324 -7.31 -4.44 13.99
C TYR A 324 -8.06 -5.63 14.57
N THR A 325 -9.26 -5.42 15.11
CA THR A 325 -10.00 -6.45 15.85
C THR A 325 -10.57 -7.53 14.94
N GLU A 326 -11.04 -7.17 13.74
CA GLU A 326 -11.71 -8.11 12.86
C GLU A 326 -10.79 -8.80 11.86
N VAL A 327 -9.56 -8.30 11.66
CA VAL A 327 -8.63 -8.90 10.69
C VAL A 327 -7.24 -9.09 11.30
N LEU A 328 -6.50 -8.00 11.54
CA LEU A 328 -5.06 -8.08 11.81
C LEU A 328 -4.76 -8.92 13.06
N GLN A 329 -5.49 -8.67 14.15
CA GLN A 329 -5.28 -9.38 15.41
C GLN A 329 -5.67 -10.85 15.34
N LYS A 330 -6.71 -11.20 14.55
CA LYS A 330 -7.15 -12.58 14.37
C LYS A 330 -6.10 -13.41 13.62
N ILE A 331 -5.43 -12.82 12.63
CA ILE A 331 -4.35 -13.48 11.89
C ILE A 331 -2.97 -13.36 12.56
N GLY A 332 -2.87 -12.66 13.69
CA GLY A 332 -1.60 -12.43 14.39
C GLY A 332 -0.70 -11.38 13.75
N ALA A 333 -1.22 -10.51 12.89
CA ALA A 333 -0.48 -9.38 12.32
C ALA A 333 -0.34 -8.22 13.32
N ARG A 334 0.59 -8.36 14.27
CA ARG A 334 0.77 -7.45 15.42
C ARG A 334 1.59 -6.19 15.10
N HIS A 335 2.36 -6.19 14.01
CA HIS A 335 3.31 -5.14 13.65
C HIS A 335 2.83 -4.34 12.43
N THR A 336 1.51 -4.12 12.37
CA THR A 336 0.86 -3.42 11.26
C THR A 336 0.15 -2.15 11.76
N VAL A 337 0.40 -1.03 11.11
CA VAL A 337 -0.20 0.27 11.40
C VAL A 337 -0.79 0.87 10.13
N LEU A 338 -2.10 1.14 10.15
CA LEU A 338 -2.77 1.88 9.09
C LEU A 338 -2.82 3.36 9.47
N GLU A 339 -2.13 4.21 8.70
CA GLU A 339 -2.12 5.64 8.99
C GLU A 339 -3.33 6.36 8.39
N THR A 340 -3.76 7.41 9.09
CA THR A 340 -4.91 8.23 8.70
C THR A 340 -4.49 9.58 8.12
N ASP A 341 -5.41 10.26 7.47
CA ASP A 341 -5.33 11.71 7.34
C ASP A 341 -5.57 12.40 8.71
N TRP A 342 -5.52 13.73 8.72
CA TRP A 342 -5.75 14.51 9.93
C TRP A 342 -7.21 14.46 10.41
N ASN A 343 -8.15 13.99 9.58
CA ASN A 343 -9.59 13.90 9.86
C ASN A 343 -10.06 12.47 10.20
N GLY A 344 -9.12 11.53 10.31
CA GLY A 344 -9.35 10.16 10.76
C GLY A 344 -9.78 9.16 9.69
N ASP A 345 -9.76 9.53 8.40
CA ASP A 345 -9.91 8.55 7.32
C ASP A 345 -8.58 7.82 7.07
N TYR A 346 -8.61 6.50 6.92
CA TYR A 346 -7.41 5.75 6.56
C TYR A 346 -6.91 6.11 5.17
N ILE A 347 -5.61 6.31 5.04
CA ILE A 347 -4.95 6.47 3.73
C ILE A 347 -4.48 5.09 3.23
N SER A 348 -5.38 4.11 3.29
CA SER A 348 -5.06 2.69 3.11
C SER A 348 -4.89 2.26 1.64
N SER A 349 -4.81 3.22 0.70
CA SER A 349 -4.37 2.91 -0.67
C SER A 349 -2.86 2.81 -0.82
N SER A 350 -2.07 3.32 0.15
CA SER A 350 -0.60 3.12 0.24
C SER A 350 0.05 3.39 1.61
N GLN A 351 -0.60 4.08 2.55
CA GLN A 351 -0.01 4.49 3.83
C GLN A 351 -0.25 3.46 4.95
N VAL A 352 0.19 2.23 4.71
CA VAL A 352 0.19 1.17 5.72
C VAL A 352 1.61 0.71 5.96
N TRP A 353 2.01 0.65 7.22
CA TRP A 353 3.28 0.12 7.68
C TRP A 353 3.06 -1.30 8.17
N MET A 354 3.82 -2.25 7.65
CA MET A 354 3.61 -3.68 7.92
C MET A 354 4.96 -4.38 7.82
N THR A 355 5.21 -5.40 8.64
CA THR A 355 6.41 -6.25 8.52
C THR A 355 6.29 -7.18 7.31
N ALA A 356 7.39 -7.83 6.93
CA ALA A 356 7.31 -8.87 5.92
C ALA A 356 6.47 -10.07 6.41
N ARG A 357 6.54 -10.42 7.70
CA ARG A 357 5.77 -11.55 8.28
C ARG A 357 4.27 -11.27 8.32
N ASP A 358 3.86 -10.07 8.71
CA ASP A 358 2.45 -9.67 8.71
C ASP A 358 1.86 -9.66 7.30
N MET A 359 2.66 -9.27 6.31
CA MET A 359 2.26 -9.39 4.90
C MET A 359 2.14 -10.85 4.46
N ALA A 360 3.00 -11.73 4.96
CA ALA A 360 2.92 -13.17 4.68
C ALA A 360 1.67 -13.81 5.33
N ARG A 361 1.29 -13.39 6.54
CA ARG A 361 0.02 -13.78 7.19
C ARG A 361 -1.20 -13.39 6.37
N LEU A 362 -1.18 -12.19 5.79
CA LEU A 362 -2.24 -11.75 4.89
C LEU A 362 -2.38 -12.69 3.70
N GLY A 363 -1.27 -13.06 3.03
CA GLY A 363 -1.30 -14.04 1.94
C GLY A 363 -1.78 -15.43 2.41
N GLN A 364 -1.35 -15.86 3.59
CA GLN A 364 -1.72 -17.16 4.17
C GLN A 364 -3.20 -17.23 4.56
N LEU A 365 -3.84 -16.10 4.88
CA LEU A 365 -5.30 -16.03 5.08
C LEU A 365 -6.05 -16.40 3.78
N TYR A 366 -5.58 -15.95 2.62
CA TYR A 366 -6.20 -16.29 1.34
C TYR A 366 -5.97 -17.76 0.95
N LEU A 367 -4.80 -18.35 1.24
CA LEU A 367 -4.58 -19.80 1.05
C LEU A 367 -5.51 -20.67 1.90
N GLN A 368 -6.01 -20.13 3.02
CA GLN A 368 -6.90 -20.83 3.94
C GLN A 368 -8.37 -20.46 3.73
N ASP A 369 -8.74 -19.96 2.55
CA ASP A 369 -10.12 -19.61 2.22
C ASP A 369 -10.75 -18.64 3.25
N GLY A 370 -9.95 -17.69 3.72
CA GLY A 370 -10.39 -16.67 4.67
C GLY A 370 -10.55 -17.19 6.10
N LYS A 371 -10.08 -18.41 6.40
CA LYS A 371 -10.12 -18.99 7.74
C LYS A 371 -8.78 -18.86 8.45
N TRP A 372 -8.82 -18.65 9.76
CA TRP A 372 -7.63 -18.65 10.60
C TRP A 372 -7.94 -19.33 11.93
N GLY A 373 -7.17 -20.35 12.30
CA GLY A 373 -7.39 -21.07 13.57
C GLY A 373 -8.79 -21.67 13.73
N GLY A 374 -9.49 -21.96 12.61
CA GLY A 374 -10.87 -22.46 12.59
C GLY A 374 -11.96 -21.38 12.59
N GLU A 375 -11.61 -20.11 12.77
CA GLU A 375 -12.54 -18.98 12.64
C GLU A 375 -12.60 -18.50 11.17
N GLN A 376 -13.80 -18.23 10.67
CA GLN A 376 -14.00 -17.59 9.36
C GLN A 376 -13.92 -16.07 9.51
N ILE A 377 -12.99 -15.44 8.80
CA ILE A 377 -12.75 -13.98 8.84
C ILE A 377 -13.31 -13.30 7.59
N LEU A 378 -13.15 -13.92 6.41
CA LEU A 378 -13.67 -13.41 5.14
C LEU A 378 -14.89 -14.21 4.71
N SER A 379 -15.74 -13.64 3.85
CA SER A 379 -16.79 -14.41 3.21
C SER A 379 -16.18 -15.62 2.48
N PRO A 380 -16.78 -16.84 2.54
CA PRO A 380 -16.24 -18.02 1.85
C PRO A 380 -15.99 -17.80 0.35
N ASN A 381 -16.82 -17.00 -0.32
CA ASN A 381 -16.64 -16.72 -1.75
C ASN A 381 -15.71 -15.52 -2.03
N TRP A 382 -15.03 -14.98 -1.02
CA TRP A 382 -14.19 -13.79 -1.19
C TRP A 382 -12.93 -14.11 -1.99
N ILE A 383 -12.36 -15.30 -1.81
CA ILE A 383 -11.17 -15.74 -2.55
C ILE A 383 -11.51 -15.88 -4.04
N ASP A 384 -12.61 -16.55 -4.36
CA ASP A 384 -13.14 -16.64 -5.73
C ASP A 384 -13.33 -15.25 -6.35
N TYR A 385 -13.85 -14.29 -5.58
CA TYR A 385 -14.05 -12.92 -6.05
C TYR A 385 -12.73 -12.21 -6.39
N VAL A 386 -11.69 -12.33 -5.55
CA VAL A 386 -10.39 -11.68 -5.79
C VAL A 386 -9.50 -12.41 -6.79
N THR A 387 -9.90 -13.61 -7.23
CA THR A 387 -9.15 -14.42 -8.21
C THR A 387 -9.86 -14.57 -9.55
N THR A 388 -11.16 -14.26 -9.63
CA THR A 388 -11.92 -14.25 -10.89
C THR A 388 -11.75 -12.91 -11.60
N PRO A 389 -11.21 -12.86 -12.84
CA PRO A 389 -11.04 -11.62 -13.58
C PRO A 389 -12.34 -10.80 -13.65
N ALA A 390 -12.27 -9.53 -13.26
CA ALA A 390 -13.37 -8.59 -13.43
C ALA A 390 -13.67 -8.33 -14.93
N PRO A 391 -14.89 -7.92 -15.31
CA PRO A 391 -15.21 -7.64 -16.72
C PRO A 391 -14.29 -6.60 -17.38
N ALA A 392 -13.92 -5.56 -16.64
CA ALA A 392 -12.92 -4.60 -17.06
C ALA A 392 -11.54 -5.02 -16.57
N GLN A 393 -10.59 -5.16 -17.49
CA GLN A 393 -9.23 -5.63 -17.22
C GLN A 393 -8.17 -4.60 -17.65
N PRO A 394 -7.00 -4.58 -16.99
CA PRO A 394 -5.83 -3.89 -17.53
C PRO A 394 -5.42 -4.46 -18.89
N GLU A 395 -4.68 -3.67 -19.66
CA GLU A 395 -3.96 -4.17 -20.82
C GLU A 395 -2.68 -4.90 -20.36
N GLY A 396 -2.26 -5.95 -21.08
CA GLY A 396 -1.03 -6.70 -20.81
C GLY A 396 -1.27 -8.15 -20.36
N GLU A 397 -0.23 -8.75 -19.78
CA GLU A 397 -0.23 -10.18 -19.39
C GLU A 397 -0.97 -10.45 -18.07
N MET A 398 -0.94 -9.49 -17.14
CA MET A 398 -1.57 -9.65 -15.83
C MET A 398 -3.03 -9.20 -15.86
N GLY A 399 -3.90 -9.95 -15.18
CA GLY A 399 -5.27 -9.55 -14.91
C GLY A 399 -5.40 -8.76 -13.60
N TYR A 400 -6.64 -8.40 -13.26
CA TYR A 400 -6.98 -7.75 -11.99
C TYR A 400 -8.36 -8.17 -11.47
N ALA A 401 -8.45 -8.38 -10.16
CA ALA A 401 -9.71 -8.70 -9.49
C ALA A 401 -9.65 -8.32 -8.01
N GLY A 402 -10.68 -7.66 -7.49
CA GLY A 402 -10.88 -7.45 -6.05
C GLY A 402 -9.69 -6.84 -5.29
N SER A 403 -8.95 -5.94 -5.93
CA SER A 403 -7.70 -5.32 -5.44
C SER A 403 -6.45 -6.20 -5.43
N PHE A 404 -6.42 -7.24 -6.27
CA PHE A 404 -5.28 -8.13 -6.52
C PHE A 404 -4.95 -8.16 -8.01
N TRP A 405 -3.66 -8.30 -8.31
CA TRP A 405 -3.16 -8.63 -9.65
C TRP A 405 -3.24 -10.14 -9.86
N LEU A 406 -3.64 -10.55 -11.05
CA LEU A 406 -3.66 -11.95 -11.47
C LEU A 406 -2.43 -12.21 -12.34
N MET A 407 -1.60 -13.16 -11.94
CA MET A 407 -0.35 -13.52 -12.64
C MET A 407 -0.54 -14.74 -13.54
N ASN A 408 -1.79 -14.98 -13.96
CA ASN A 408 -2.23 -16.19 -14.64
C ASN A 408 -1.64 -16.40 -16.05
N ASN A 409 -1.11 -15.35 -16.68
CA ASN A 409 -0.42 -15.43 -17.96
C ASN A 409 1.05 -15.00 -17.87
N VAL A 410 1.66 -15.05 -16.68
CA VAL A 410 3.09 -14.76 -16.52
C VAL A 410 3.88 -16.06 -16.73
N ASP A 411 4.83 -16.04 -17.67
CA ASP A 411 5.63 -17.22 -18.01
C ASP A 411 6.38 -17.79 -16.80
N GLY A 412 6.34 -19.11 -16.64
CA GLY A 412 6.99 -19.82 -15.53
C GLY A 412 6.28 -19.69 -14.17
N VAL A 413 5.17 -18.95 -14.09
CA VAL A 413 4.37 -18.79 -12.88
C VAL A 413 3.09 -19.64 -12.98
N PRO A 414 2.70 -20.40 -11.93
CA PRO A 414 1.45 -21.16 -11.95
C PRO A 414 0.22 -20.29 -12.22
N SER A 415 -0.70 -20.76 -13.06
CA SER A 415 -1.81 -19.94 -13.59
C SER A 415 -2.82 -19.47 -12.54
N ASP A 416 -2.81 -20.07 -11.35
CA ASP A 416 -3.66 -19.69 -10.22
C ASP A 416 -2.99 -18.66 -9.29
N THR A 417 -1.81 -18.15 -9.66
CA THR A 417 -1.07 -17.16 -8.88
C THR A 417 -1.74 -15.78 -8.94
N PHE A 418 -1.90 -15.17 -7.77
CA PHE A 418 -2.38 -13.79 -7.64
C PHE A 418 -1.56 -13.04 -6.58
N ALA A 419 -1.59 -11.71 -6.61
CA ALA A 419 -0.67 -10.92 -5.80
C ALA A 419 -1.15 -9.50 -5.47
N GLY A 420 -0.71 -9.00 -4.31
CA GLY A 420 -0.70 -7.58 -4.00
C GLY A 420 0.63 -6.95 -4.42
N PHE A 421 0.59 -5.90 -5.24
CA PHE A 421 1.77 -5.17 -5.71
C PHE A 421 1.79 -3.74 -5.18
N GLY A 422 2.97 -3.31 -4.73
CA GLY A 422 3.25 -1.97 -4.25
C GLY A 422 4.48 -1.37 -4.91
N ASN A 423 4.44 -0.05 -5.10
CA ASN A 423 5.57 0.71 -5.60
C ASN A 423 6.84 0.49 -4.75
N ARG A 424 8.01 0.73 -5.34
CA ARG A 424 9.33 0.45 -4.72
C ARG A 424 9.57 -1.04 -4.41
N GLY A 425 8.77 -1.90 -5.03
CA GLY A 425 8.93 -3.34 -5.03
C GLY A 425 8.44 -4.03 -3.76
N GLN A 426 7.21 -3.71 -3.35
CA GLN A 426 6.50 -4.47 -2.32
C GLN A 426 5.63 -5.52 -3.01
N TYR A 427 5.82 -6.79 -2.68
CA TYR A 427 5.09 -7.89 -3.30
C TYR A 427 4.62 -8.87 -2.24
N MET A 428 3.34 -9.24 -2.32
CA MET A 428 2.74 -10.37 -1.62
C MET A 428 2.13 -11.27 -2.68
N VAL A 429 2.75 -12.40 -2.97
CA VAL A 429 2.33 -13.35 -4.00
C VAL A 429 1.79 -14.60 -3.33
N VAL A 430 0.66 -15.09 -3.82
CA VAL A 430 0.00 -16.30 -3.34
C VAL A 430 -0.09 -17.28 -4.50
N VAL A 431 0.39 -18.52 -4.28
CA VAL A 431 0.40 -19.60 -5.27
C VAL A 431 -0.39 -20.79 -4.70
N PRO A 432 -1.72 -20.84 -4.92
CA PRO A 432 -2.59 -21.84 -4.29
C PRO A 432 -2.19 -23.28 -4.63
N SER A 433 -1.87 -23.56 -5.89
CA SER A 433 -1.49 -24.89 -6.40
C SER A 433 -0.20 -25.45 -5.81
N ARG A 434 0.50 -24.67 -4.99
CA ARG A 434 1.70 -25.07 -4.26
C ARG A 434 1.63 -24.79 -2.76
N ASP A 435 0.50 -24.32 -2.24
CA ASP A 435 0.38 -23.87 -0.84
C ASP A 435 1.49 -22.86 -0.45
N LEU A 436 1.90 -21.98 -1.39
CA LEU A 436 2.99 -21.02 -1.17
C LEU A 436 2.50 -19.58 -1.01
N VAL A 437 3.17 -18.87 -0.10
CA VAL A 437 3.13 -17.40 -0.04
C VAL A 437 4.54 -16.87 -0.19
N ILE A 438 4.77 -15.94 -1.10
CA ILE A 438 6.07 -15.33 -1.34
C ILE A 438 5.93 -13.83 -1.09
N VAL A 439 6.67 -13.32 -0.12
CA VAL A 439 6.78 -11.89 0.16
C VAL A 439 8.16 -11.40 -0.22
N ARG A 440 8.21 -10.30 -0.97
CA ARG A 440 9.42 -9.51 -1.19
C ARG A 440 9.14 -8.07 -0.83
N ARG A 441 9.98 -7.50 0.04
CA ARG A 441 9.98 -6.08 0.41
C ARG A 441 11.24 -5.41 -0.14
N GLY A 442 11.14 -4.13 -0.47
CA GLY A 442 12.28 -3.41 -1.02
C GLY A 442 12.19 -1.89 -0.94
N PHE A 443 13.27 -1.25 -1.34
CA PHE A 443 13.42 0.20 -1.44
C PHE A 443 13.81 0.60 -2.86
N ASP A 444 13.27 -0.10 -3.87
CA ASP A 444 13.62 0.12 -5.28
C ASP A 444 13.46 1.60 -5.65
N VAL A 445 14.36 2.05 -6.51
CA VAL A 445 14.52 3.46 -6.86
C VAL A 445 13.50 3.83 -7.93
N ALA A 446 12.64 4.82 -7.66
CA ALA A 446 11.62 5.21 -8.62
C ALA A 446 12.26 5.72 -9.93
N GLY A 447 11.75 5.29 -11.08
CA GLY A 447 12.30 5.64 -12.39
C GLY A 447 13.47 4.76 -12.86
N GLU A 448 13.97 3.86 -12.03
CA GLU A 448 14.96 2.84 -12.39
C GLU A 448 14.27 1.49 -12.72
N PRO A 449 14.99 0.49 -13.26
CA PRO A 449 14.44 -0.86 -13.45
C PRO A 449 13.83 -1.42 -12.17
N ARG A 450 12.69 -2.10 -12.32
CA ARG A 450 11.94 -2.68 -11.21
C ARG A 450 12.39 -4.11 -10.94
N PHE A 451 12.14 -4.58 -9.73
CA PHE A 451 12.32 -5.98 -9.39
C PHE A 451 11.41 -6.87 -10.24
N GLU A 452 12.01 -7.84 -10.93
CA GLU A 452 11.38 -8.79 -11.83
C GLU A 452 10.67 -9.90 -11.06
N ILE A 453 9.56 -9.55 -10.42
CA ILE A 453 8.82 -10.44 -9.52
C ILE A 453 8.37 -11.75 -10.19
N GLY A 454 8.01 -11.73 -11.47
CA GLY A 454 7.64 -12.94 -12.23
C GLY A 454 8.78 -13.95 -12.29
N ASN A 455 9.98 -13.50 -12.66
CA ASN A 455 11.19 -14.34 -12.71
C ASN A 455 11.57 -14.89 -11.34
N PHE A 456 11.45 -14.07 -10.30
CA PHE A 456 11.70 -14.51 -8.92
C PHE A 456 10.71 -15.59 -8.48
N VAL A 457 9.41 -15.39 -8.73
CA VAL A 457 8.37 -16.37 -8.40
C VAL A 457 8.60 -17.68 -9.16
N ALA A 458 8.88 -17.60 -10.47
CA ALA A 458 9.17 -18.78 -11.29
C ALA A 458 10.37 -19.58 -10.75
N ASN A 459 11.43 -18.90 -10.33
CA ASN A 459 12.61 -19.56 -9.76
C ASN A 459 12.35 -20.15 -8.36
N VAL A 460 11.57 -19.47 -7.51
CA VAL A 460 11.15 -20.02 -6.20
C VAL A 460 10.27 -21.26 -6.39
N VAL A 461 9.28 -21.20 -7.28
CA VAL A 461 8.41 -22.35 -7.61
C VAL A 461 9.22 -23.48 -8.23
N GLY A 462 10.14 -23.19 -9.14
CA GLY A 462 11.01 -24.20 -9.76
C GLY A 462 11.93 -24.89 -8.75
N ALA A 463 12.53 -24.13 -7.83
CA ALA A 463 13.35 -24.68 -6.75
C ALA A 463 12.52 -25.56 -5.81
N PHE A 464 11.29 -25.12 -5.49
CA PHE A 464 10.36 -25.88 -4.68
C PHE A 464 9.91 -27.19 -5.35
N ASP A 465 9.53 -27.14 -6.62
CA ASP A 465 9.11 -28.32 -7.38
C ASP A 465 10.26 -29.33 -7.49
N ALA A 466 11.49 -28.87 -7.74
CA ALA A 466 12.67 -29.73 -7.77
C ALA A 466 12.93 -30.41 -6.41
N ALA A 467 12.76 -29.68 -5.32
CA ALA A 467 12.91 -30.22 -3.98
C ALA A 467 11.87 -31.31 -3.65
N GLU A 468 10.61 -31.06 -4.00
CA GLU A 468 9.53 -32.01 -3.75
C GLU A 468 9.71 -33.29 -4.57
N GLN A 469 10.14 -33.17 -5.83
CA GLN A 469 10.48 -34.33 -6.66
C GLN A 469 11.63 -35.16 -6.07
N ALA A 470 12.67 -34.49 -5.56
CA ALA A 470 13.78 -35.19 -4.91
C ALA A 470 13.35 -35.91 -3.63
N ARG A 471 12.46 -35.30 -2.82
CA ARG A 471 11.88 -35.92 -1.62
C ARG A 471 11.10 -37.18 -1.98
N LEU A 472 10.18 -37.09 -2.95
CA LEU A 472 9.36 -38.22 -3.40
C LEU A 472 10.22 -39.36 -3.96
N ALA A 473 11.27 -39.04 -4.72
CA ALA A 473 12.20 -40.04 -5.23
C ALA A 473 12.98 -40.75 -4.11
N ALA A 474 13.40 -40.03 -3.07
CA ALA A 474 14.08 -40.61 -1.91
C ALA A 474 13.16 -41.52 -1.08
N GLU A 475 11.90 -41.11 -0.89
CA GLU A 475 10.89 -41.93 -0.19
C GLU A 475 10.57 -43.22 -0.96
N ALA A 476 10.42 -43.14 -2.28
CA ALA A 476 10.21 -44.31 -3.12
C ALA A 476 11.42 -45.28 -3.07
N ALA A 477 12.64 -44.74 -3.08
CA ALA A 477 13.86 -45.55 -2.96
C ALA A 477 13.96 -46.23 -1.58
N ALA A 478 13.63 -45.51 -0.50
CA ALA A 478 13.61 -46.08 0.85
C ALA A 478 12.58 -47.20 0.99
N ALA A 479 11.35 -46.98 0.48
CA ALA A 479 10.30 -47.99 0.49
C ALA A 479 10.69 -49.25 -0.30
N ALA A 480 11.34 -49.10 -1.46
CA ALA A 480 11.83 -50.23 -2.24
C ALA A 480 12.91 -51.05 -1.49
N LEU A 481 13.81 -50.37 -0.78
CA LEU A 481 14.83 -51.04 0.05
C LEU A 481 14.21 -51.78 1.24
N GLU A 482 13.16 -51.25 1.86
CA GLU A 482 12.41 -51.94 2.94
C GLU A 482 11.66 -53.18 2.42
N GLU A 483 11.11 -53.12 1.21
CA GLU A 483 10.46 -54.27 0.56
C GLU A 483 11.46 -55.37 0.15
N GLU A 484 12.66 -54.99 -0.30
CA GLU A 484 13.75 -55.94 -0.54
C GLU A 484 14.29 -56.57 0.74
N ALA A 485 14.28 -55.85 1.86
CA ALA A 485 14.77 -56.35 3.15
C ALA A 485 13.76 -57.26 3.89
N THR A 486 12.50 -57.27 3.47
CA THR A 486 11.41 -58.05 4.09
C THR A 486 11.03 -59.31 3.29
N ASN A 487 11.59 -59.47 2.09
CA ASN A 487 11.55 -60.69 1.26
C ASN A 487 12.83 -61.51 1.41
#